data_AF-A0XX92-F1
#
_entry.id   AF-A0XX92-F1
#
_cell.length_a   1.000
_cell.length_b   1.000
_cell.length_c   1.000
_cell.angle_alpha   90.00
_cell.angle_beta   90.00
_cell.angle_gamma   90.00
#
_symmetry.space_group_name_H-M   'P 1'
#
loop_
_entity.id
_entity.type
_entity.pdbx_description
1 polymer ?
#
loop_
_entity_poly.entity_id
_entity_poly.type
_entity_poly.pdbx_seq_one_letter_code
_entity_poly.pdbx_strand_id
1 'polypeptide(L)'
;MLNRIATPFTKLVERYLPDPFIFVILLTLITFAAASIFTPSSSINVLHAWGNGFWNLLSFAMQMLLVLITGYMLASTPLISKY
;
A
#
# COMPACT_ATOMS: atom_id res chain seq x y z
N MET A 1 -4.75 31.10 2.82
CA MET A 1 -4.67 31.17 1.35
C MET A 1 -4.57 29.79 0.70
N LEU A 2 -3.79 28.83 1.23
CA LEU A 2 -3.66 27.48 0.66
C LEU A 2 -4.99 26.69 0.59
N ASN A 3 -5.83 26.80 1.62
CA ASN A 3 -7.11 26.07 1.68
C ASN A 3 -8.11 26.40 0.56
N ARG A 4 -8.05 27.59 -0.05
CA ARG A 4 -8.95 27.96 -1.16
C ARG A 4 -8.58 27.30 -2.49
N ILE A 5 -7.30 26.99 -2.68
CA ILE A 5 -6.78 26.28 -3.86
C ILE A 5 -6.86 24.76 -3.64
N ALA A 6 -6.65 24.28 -2.41
CA ALA A 6 -6.72 22.86 -2.09
C ALA A 6 -8.15 22.29 -2.07
N THR A 7 -9.15 23.08 -1.63
CA THR A 7 -10.56 22.63 -1.52
C THR A 7 -11.20 22.07 -2.79
N PRO A 8 -11.00 22.63 -4.00
CA PRO A 8 -11.51 22.01 -5.22
C PRO A 8 -10.82 20.67 -5.55
N PHE A 9 -9.52 20.55 -5.29
CA PHE A 9 -8.78 19.29 -5.48
C PHE A 9 -9.23 18.22 -4.48
N THR A 10 -9.40 18.56 -3.21
CA THR A 10 -9.89 17.60 -2.21
C THR A 10 -11.30 17.14 -2.51
N LYS A 11 -12.21 18.04 -2.95
CA LYS A 11 -13.57 17.65 -3.37
C LYS A 11 -13.59 16.74 -4.59
N LEU A 12 -12.69 16.96 -5.54
CA LEU A 12 -12.56 16.10 -6.71
C LEU A 12 -12.07 14.72 -6.28
N VAL A 13 -11.01 14.69 -5.47
CA VAL A 13 -10.41 13.47 -4.94
C VAL A 13 -11.41 12.71 -4.09
N GLU A 14 -12.15 13.33 -3.17
CA GLU A 14 -13.19 12.68 -2.36
C GLU A 14 -14.37 12.15 -3.19
N ARG A 15 -14.74 12.82 -4.29
CA ARG A 15 -15.86 12.40 -5.15
C ARG A 15 -15.49 11.25 -6.09
N TYR A 16 -14.22 11.18 -6.49
CA TYR A 16 -13.74 10.20 -7.46
C TYR A 16 -12.82 9.14 -6.86
N LEU A 17 -12.41 9.24 -5.59
CA LEU A 17 -11.64 8.20 -4.89
C LEU A 17 -12.51 6.96 -4.86
N PRO A 18 -12.23 5.97 -5.72
CA PRO A 18 -12.76 4.65 -5.49
C PRO A 18 -12.10 4.13 -4.21
N ASP A 19 -12.72 3.13 -3.60
CA ASP A 19 -12.09 2.43 -2.49
C ASP A 19 -10.63 2.05 -2.84
N PRO A 20 -9.64 2.25 -1.95
CA PRO A 20 -8.24 1.95 -2.21
C PRO A 20 -8.00 0.52 -2.76
N PHE A 21 -8.86 -0.43 -2.40
CA PHE A 21 -8.81 -1.79 -2.92
C PHE A 21 -9.03 -1.85 -4.43
N ILE A 22 -9.90 -1.00 -4.98
CA ILE A 22 -10.16 -0.92 -6.42
C ILE A 22 -8.89 -0.48 -7.15
N PHE A 23 -8.13 0.48 -6.60
CA PHE A 23 -6.85 0.88 -7.18
C PHE A 23 -5.85 -0.28 -7.20
N VAL A 24 -5.77 -1.08 -6.14
CA VAL A 24 -4.87 -2.23 -6.08
C VAL A 24 -5.22 -3.28 -7.15
N ILE A 25 -6.51 -3.59 -7.31
CA ILE A 25 -6.97 -4.52 -8.35
C ILE A 25 -6.62 -3.97 -9.75
N LEU A 26 -6.94 -2.71 -10.01
CA LEU A 26 -6.71 -2.08 -11.30
C LEU A 26 -5.21 -2.04 -11.63
N LEU A 27 -4.36 -1.66 -10.67
CA LEU A 27 -2.92 -1.66 -10.84
C LEU A 27 -2.37 -3.07 -11.06
N THR A 28 -2.91 -4.08 -10.37
CA THR A 28 -2.54 -5.49 -10.57
C THR A 28 -2.84 -5.95 -11.98
N LEU A 29 -4.01 -5.61 -12.53
CA LEU A 29 -4.36 -5.94 -13.91
C LEU A 29 -3.47 -5.21 -14.92
N ILE A 30 -3.20 -3.92 -14.70
CA ILE A 30 -2.31 -3.13 -15.57
C ILE A 30 -0.90 -3.70 -15.55
N THR A 31 -0.34 -4.00 -14.37
CA THR A 31 1.00 -4.56 -14.27
C THR A 31 1.09 -5.96 -14.87
N PHE A 32 0.05 -6.78 -14.73
CA PHE A 32 -0.01 -8.09 -15.39
C PHE A 32 -0.03 -7.97 -16.92
N ALA A 33 -0.84 -7.05 -17.45
CA ALA A 33 -0.89 -6.76 -18.89
C ALA A 33 0.45 -6.22 -19.41
N ALA A 34 1.06 -5.27 -18.69
CA ALA A 34 2.37 -4.73 -19.02
C ALA A 34 3.45 -5.81 -19.01
N ALA A 35 3.50 -6.66 -17.98
CA ALA A 35 4.46 -7.76 -17.90
C ALA A 35 4.30 -8.75 -19.07
N SER A 36 3.07 -9.04 -19.48
CA SER A 36 2.78 -9.93 -20.61
C SER A 36 3.19 -9.35 -21.96
N ILE A 37 3.15 -8.03 -22.13
CA ILE A 37 3.51 -7.35 -23.38
C ILE A 37 5.01 -7.06 -23.47
N PHE A 38 5.61 -6.58 -22.39
CA PHE A 38 6.98 -6.05 -22.38
C PHE A 38 8.05 -7.09 -22.02
N THR A 39 7.68 -8.25 -21.45
CA THR A 39 8.65 -9.27 -21.04
C THR A 39 8.43 -10.58 -21.79
N PRO A 40 9.49 -11.21 -22.36
CA PRO A 40 9.42 -12.53 -22.98
C PRO A 40 9.39 -13.66 -21.92
N SER A 41 8.49 -13.54 -20.95
CA SER A 41 8.29 -14.50 -19.87
C SER A 41 6.92 -15.16 -19.99
N SER A 42 6.85 -16.47 -19.76
CA SER A 42 5.57 -17.19 -19.73
C SER A 42 4.62 -16.58 -18.70
N SER A 43 3.32 -16.50 -19.00
CA SER A 43 2.28 -15.93 -18.13
C SER A 43 2.28 -16.57 -16.73
N ILE A 44 2.67 -17.84 -16.63
CA ILE A 44 2.81 -18.55 -15.34
C ILE A 44 3.93 -17.97 -14.48
N ASN A 45 5.06 -17.58 -15.09
CA ASN A 45 6.19 -17.01 -14.37
C ASN A 45 5.84 -15.62 -13.84
N VAL A 46 5.05 -14.85 -14.59
CA VAL A 46 4.53 -13.55 -14.15
C VAL A 46 3.62 -13.70 -12.94
N LEU A 47 2.72 -14.70 -12.93
CA LEU A 47 1.87 -15.01 -11.78
C LEU A 47 2.69 -15.44 -10.55
N HIS A 48 3.68 -16.30 -10.73
CA HIS A 48 4.58 -16.69 -9.64
C HIS A 48 5.38 -15.51 -9.08
N ALA A 49 5.90 -14.63 -9.96
CA ALA A 49 6.62 -13.43 -9.55
C ALA A 49 5.72 -12.47 -8.76
N TRP A 50 4.50 -12.22 -9.23
CA TRP A 50 3.52 -11.39 -8.53
C TRP A 50 3.15 -11.99 -7.17
N GLY A 51 2.82 -13.29 -7.13
CA GLY A 51 2.45 -13.98 -5.90
C GLY A 51 3.56 -13.95 -4.85
N ASN A 52 4.79 -14.31 -5.24
CA ASN A 52 5.94 -14.29 -4.34
C ASN A 52 6.23 -12.86 -3.83
N GLY A 53 6.15 -11.85 -4.71
CA GLY A 53 6.33 -10.45 -4.34
C GLY A 53 5.28 -9.97 -3.34
N PHE A 54 4.00 -10.27 -3.59
CA PHE A 54 2.90 -9.88 -2.73
C PHE A 54 3.05 -10.44 -1.30
N TRP A 55 3.32 -11.74 -1.16
CA TRP A 55 3.48 -12.37 0.15
C TRP A 55 4.72 -11.87 0.91
N ASN A 56 5.82 -11.60 0.20
CA ASN A 56 7.02 -11.01 0.81
C ASN A 56 6.74 -9.60 1.36
N LEU A 57 6.06 -8.76 0.59
CA LEU A 57 5.68 -7.42 1.03
C LEU A 57 4.69 -7.47 2.20
N LEU A 58 3.74 -8.40 2.18
CA LEU A 58 2.80 -8.59 3.29
C LEU A 58 3.52 -8.99 4.59
N SER A 59 4.45 -9.95 4.51
CA SER A 59 5.27 -10.37 5.65
C SER A 59 6.11 -9.21 6.19
N PHE A 60 6.76 -8.46 5.31
CA PHE A 60 7.53 -7.27 5.68
C PHE A 60 6.66 -6.20 6.35
N ALA A 61 5.48 -5.90 5.79
CA ALA A 61 4.56 -4.93 6.36
C ALA A 61 4.09 -5.36 7.76
N MET A 62 3.80 -6.64 7.96
CA MET A 62 3.45 -7.18 9.28
C MET A 62 4.60 -7.01 10.27
N GLN A 63 5.84 -7.31 9.88
CA GLN A 63 7.03 -7.13 10.72
C GLN A 63 7.20 -5.66 11.14
N MET A 64 7.12 -4.74 10.18
CA MET A 64 7.23 -3.30 10.46
C MET A 64 6.08 -2.79 11.34
N LEU A 65 4.85 -3.28 11.11
CA LEU A 65 3.69 -2.96 11.94
C LEU A 65 3.87 -3.43 13.38
N LEU A 66 4.40 -4.64 13.60
CA LEU A 66 4.70 -5.14 14.94
C LEU A 66 5.79 -4.31 15.62
N VAL A 67 6.86 -3.96 14.93
CA VAL A 67 7.91 -3.06 15.46
C VAL A 67 7.32 -1.72 15.89
N LEU A 68 6.47 -1.12 15.06
CA LEU A 68 5.82 0.15 15.36
C LEU A 68 4.88 0.05 16.56
N ILE A 69 3.99 -0.94 16.57
CA ILE A 69 2.98 -1.10 17.63
C ILE A 69 3.65 -1.44 18.96
N THR A 70 4.64 -2.32 18.96
CA THR A 70 5.36 -2.67 20.20
C THR A 70 6.16 -1.48 20.73
N GLY A 71 6.83 -0.71 19.87
CA GLY A 71 7.49 0.53 20.26
C GLY A 71 6.52 1.57 20.83
N TYR A 72 5.37 1.74 20.19
CA TYR A 72 4.31 2.63 20.68
C TYR A 72 3.74 2.18 22.03
N MET A 73 3.44 0.89 22.18
CA MET A 73 2.93 0.34 23.45
C MET A 73 3.95 0.49 24.57
N LEU A 74 5.23 0.23 24.30
CA LEU A 74 6.32 0.43 25.25
C LEU A 74 6.42 1.88 25.71
N ALA A 75 6.39 2.84 24.76
CA ALA A 75 6.40 4.27 25.09
C ALA A 75 5.16 4.70 25.89
N SER A 76 4.01 4.07 25.64
CA SER A 76 2.74 4.39 26.30
C SER A 76 2.60 3.77 27.70
N THR A 77 3.51 2.88 28.11
CA THR A 77 3.48 2.28 29.45
C THR A 77 3.78 3.34 30.53
N PRO A 78 3.12 3.32 31.72
CA PRO A 78 3.26 4.36 32.74
C PRO A 78 4.69 4.55 33.27
N LEU A 79 5.53 3.52 33.17
CA LEU A 79 6.95 3.55 33.55
C LEU A 79 7.78 4.49 32.66
N ILE A 80 7.39 4.65 31.39
CA ILE A 80 8.14 5.42 30.40
C ILE A 80 7.43 6.73 30.07
N SER A 81 6.10 6.73 29.90
CA SER A 81 5.29 7.92 29.57
C SER A 81 5.34 9.06 30.60
N LYS A 82 5.83 8.81 31.82
CA LYS A 82 5.88 9.80 32.91
C LYS A 82 7.15 10.66 32.89
N TYR A 83 8.12 10.33 32.03
CA TYR A 83 9.31 11.12 31.72
C TYR A 83 9.25 11.63 30.29
#